data_AF-A0A7K3VJU3-F1
#
_entry.id   AF-A0A7K3VJU3-F1
#
_cell.length_a   1.000
_cell.length_b   1.000
_cell.length_c   1.000
_cell.angle_alpha   90.00
_cell.angle_beta   90.00
_cell.angle_gamma   90.00
#
_symmetry.space_group_name_H-M   'P 1'
#
loop_
_entity.id
_entity.type
_entity.pdbx_description
1 polymer ?
#
loop_
_entity_poly.entity_id
_entity_poly.type
_entity_poly.pdbx_seq_one_letter_code
_entity_poly.pdbx_strand_id
1 'polypeptide(L)'
;MKLVNDFKDFLTDTVNLNQTRITRLEERVEAIKSFLRDSDWEPTISTFIGQGSWAHDTIIRPVDGGEFDADLLVRVRPVDGWSAAQYVKDLGRVFLESGRYADKTVVYDFCVTITYADDCKIDVAPLVMDREYQGTLEVCDKRNDKFDESQPIEYTRWMREKNGYSGSNSFRKATRLIKYIRDIKKRFSCQSILLTTLIGHRIEWFDKDSEAFADTPTALQTIMGRLDDWLQARPDKPEVANPSLPAENFADLWNDTQYANFRNFVNKYRKWIDDAMAAETRSDSIEKWRKVFGDDFAKGENVKKAEETASQQTLSLLKEGAAHLATLVDAVIDFGVSILPPAFRTPAHLQRPPWHPAQHVSRNVQVFAEYQSSQTSGRGHPVNSGEALPAQGGLWFDVRVNKFQLVPADCYVRWRITNTGAVAMALKKGRGGFEKPNDGNRRWESLQYRGVHMAEAFVIRRSDDRLVGFSEPFYVVIK
;
A
#
# COMPACT_ATOMS: atom_id res chain seq x y z
N MET A 1 -4.20 -11.08 -20.73
CA MET A 1 -4.93 -11.36 -19.47
C MET A 1 -5.10 -10.06 -18.67
N LYS A 2 -6.26 -9.77 -18.05
CA LYS A 2 -6.56 -8.41 -17.53
C LYS A 2 -5.93 -8.02 -16.18
N LEU A 3 -5.67 -8.97 -15.27
CA LEU A 3 -5.13 -8.73 -13.91
C LEU A 3 -5.93 -7.73 -13.04
N VAL A 4 -7.26 -7.75 -13.11
CA VAL A 4 -8.13 -6.75 -12.44
C VAL A 4 -7.84 -6.60 -10.93
N ASN A 5 -7.57 -7.70 -10.22
CA ASN A 5 -7.24 -7.66 -8.79
C ASN A 5 -5.87 -7.02 -8.54
N ASP A 6 -4.83 -7.38 -9.31
CA ASP A 6 -3.51 -6.78 -9.17
C ASP A 6 -3.54 -5.26 -9.44
N PHE A 7 -4.39 -4.80 -10.38
CA PHE A 7 -4.64 -3.36 -10.58
C PHE A 7 -5.31 -2.68 -9.38
N LYS A 8 -6.26 -3.36 -8.73
CA LYS A 8 -6.92 -2.86 -7.52
C LYS A 8 -5.92 -2.73 -6.36
N ASP A 9 -5.10 -3.74 -6.17
CA ASP A 9 -4.06 -3.75 -5.13
C ASP A 9 -3.01 -2.67 -5.42
N PHE A 10 -2.55 -2.57 -6.67
CA PHE A 10 -1.58 -1.55 -7.09
C PHE A 10 -2.10 -0.12 -6.91
N LEU A 11 -3.36 0.12 -7.28
CA LEU A 11 -4.00 1.41 -7.02
C LEU A 11 -4.05 1.73 -5.53
N THR A 12 -4.39 0.75 -4.69
CA THR A 12 -4.59 0.95 -3.25
C THR A 12 -3.28 1.17 -2.52
N ASP A 13 -2.27 0.38 -2.85
CA ASP A 13 -1.01 0.31 -2.11
C ASP A 13 0.04 1.31 -2.60
N THR A 14 0.02 1.63 -3.89
CA THR A 14 1.11 2.37 -4.55
C THR A 14 0.63 3.69 -5.13
N VAL A 15 -0.44 3.70 -5.92
CA VAL A 15 -0.83 4.88 -6.72
C VAL A 15 -1.68 5.88 -5.94
N ASN A 16 -2.66 5.41 -5.16
CA ASN A 16 -3.58 6.29 -4.46
C ASN A 16 -2.94 6.92 -3.23
N LEU A 17 -3.31 8.16 -2.94
CA LEU A 17 -3.04 8.76 -1.64
C LEU A 17 -3.80 7.95 -0.56
N ASN A 18 -3.13 7.60 0.53
CA ASN A 18 -3.76 6.80 1.58
C ASN A 18 -4.86 7.57 2.32
N GLN A 19 -5.81 6.84 2.90
CA GLN A 19 -6.99 7.43 3.54
C GLN A 19 -6.63 8.39 4.67
N THR A 20 -5.62 8.08 5.48
CA THR A 20 -5.17 8.96 6.58
C THR A 20 -4.69 10.32 6.09
N ARG A 21 -3.94 10.36 4.98
CA ARG A 21 -3.48 11.61 4.35
C ARG A 21 -4.65 12.40 3.77
N ILE A 22 -5.63 11.72 3.16
CA ILE A 22 -6.86 12.36 2.65
C ILE A 22 -7.64 13.00 3.80
N THR A 23 -7.92 12.25 4.86
CA THR A 23 -8.66 12.76 6.03
C THR A 23 -7.94 13.96 6.67
N ARG A 24 -6.62 13.87 6.85
CA ARG A 24 -5.83 14.99 7.39
C ARG A 24 -5.84 16.21 6.47
N LEU A 25 -5.81 16.01 5.15
CA LEU A 25 -5.95 17.09 4.18
C LEU A 25 -7.30 17.79 4.32
N GLU A 26 -8.39 17.04 4.42
CA GLU A 26 -9.75 17.57 4.59
C GLU A 26 -9.89 18.37 5.90
N GLU A 27 -9.36 17.85 7.01
CA GLU A 27 -9.33 18.55 8.30
C GLU A 27 -8.56 19.89 8.23
N ARG A 28 -7.44 19.91 7.50
CA ARG A 28 -6.65 21.13 7.28
C ARG A 28 -7.39 22.15 6.43
N VAL A 29 -8.06 21.69 5.38
CA VAL A 29 -8.91 22.55 4.55
C VAL A 29 -10.01 23.17 5.40
N GLU A 30 -10.72 22.40 6.24
CA GLU A 30 -11.75 22.95 7.13
C GLU A 30 -11.16 23.95 8.14
N ALA A 31 -9.97 23.68 8.68
CA ALA A 31 -9.29 24.62 9.56
C ALA A 31 -8.88 25.93 8.86
N ILE A 32 -8.48 25.88 7.60
CA ILE A 32 -8.20 27.07 6.77
C ILE A 32 -9.49 27.85 6.51
N LYS A 33 -10.58 27.17 6.18
CA LYS A 33 -11.89 27.81 5.95
C LYS A 33 -12.36 28.58 7.19
N SER A 34 -12.30 27.97 8.37
CA SER A 34 -12.66 28.64 9.62
C SER A 34 -11.75 29.82 9.91
N PHE A 35 -10.43 29.64 9.77
CA PHE A 35 -9.46 30.73 9.97
C PHE A 35 -9.76 31.94 9.08
N LEU A 36 -10.03 31.73 7.79
CA LEU A 36 -10.32 32.85 6.88
C LEU A 36 -11.66 33.54 7.20
N ARG A 37 -12.68 32.79 7.64
CA ARG A 37 -13.95 33.38 8.09
C ARG A 37 -13.82 34.26 9.34
N ASP A 38 -12.88 33.91 10.22
CA ASP A 38 -12.64 34.63 11.47
C ASP A 38 -11.58 35.73 11.33
N SER A 39 -10.95 35.84 10.16
CA SER A 39 -9.91 36.82 9.85
C SER A 39 -10.46 38.22 9.53
N ASP A 40 -9.55 39.19 9.44
CA ASP A 40 -9.80 40.56 8.97
C ASP A 40 -9.61 40.70 7.44
N TRP A 41 -9.68 39.61 6.67
CA TRP A 41 -9.60 39.68 5.22
C TRP A 41 -10.82 40.41 4.64
N GLU A 42 -10.59 41.56 3.98
CA GLU A 42 -11.65 42.49 3.55
C GLU A 42 -12.73 41.88 2.62
N PRO A 43 -12.41 41.05 1.61
CA PRO A 43 -13.42 40.56 0.68
C PRO A 43 -14.46 39.68 1.36
N THR A 44 -15.75 39.96 1.10
CA THR A 44 -16.83 39.11 1.61
C THR A 44 -16.76 37.72 0.97
N ILE A 45 -16.47 36.70 1.79
CA ILE A 45 -16.42 35.30 1.37
C ILE A 45 -17.83 34.77 1.08
N SER A 46 -18.07 34.38 -0.17
CA SER A 46 -19.30 33.69 -0.58
C SER A 46 -19.25 32.21 -0.23
N THR A 47 -18.19 31.51 -0.64
CA THR A 47 -18.01 30.08 -0.38
C THR A 47 -16.56 29.65 -0.65
N PHE A 48 -16.25 28.41 -0.30
CA PHE A 48 -14.98 27.76 -0.60
C PHE A 48 -15.19 26.61 -1.56
N ILE A 49 -14.29 26.46 -2.53
CA ILE A 49 -14.43 25.50 -3.61
C ILE A 49 -13.12 24.72 -3.73
N GLY A 50 -13.19 23.40 -3.53
CA GLY A 50 -12.07 22.54 -3.87
C GLY A 50 -11.88 22.50 -5.38
N GLN A 51 -10.63 22.55 -5.82
CA GLN A 51 -10.28 22.54 -7.23
C GLN A 51 -9.18 21.50 -7.51
N GLY A 52 -8.79 21.39 -8.78
CA GLY A 52 -7.67 20.57 -9.21
C GLY A 52 -7.87 19.08 -8.94
N SER A 53 -6.74 18.38 -8.81
CA SER A 53 -6.75 16.92 -8.74
C SER A 53 -7.41 16.37 -7.48
N TRP A 54 -7.45 17.15 -6.39
CA TRP A 54 -8.19 16.82 -5.19
C TRP A 54 -9.71 16.78 -5.48
N ALA A 55 -10.27 17.86 -6.05
CA ALA A 55 -11.71 17.93 -6.32
C ALA A 55 -12.21 16.96 -7.40
N HIS A 56 -11.32 16.52 -8.28
CA HIS A 56 -11.60 15.52 -9.33
C HIS A 56 -11.44 14.07 -8.83
N ASP A 57 -10.99 13.89 -7.58
CA ASP A 57 -10.55 12.61 -7.03
C ASP A 57 -9.49 11.94 -7.92
N THR A 58 -8.56 12.71 -8.48
CA THR A 58 -7.44 12.21 -9.30
C THR A 58 -6.07 12.48 -8.66
N ILE A 59 -6.04 12.90 -7.39
CA ILE A 59 -4.82 12.98 -6.59
C ILE A 59 -4.16 11.59 -6.50
N ILE A 60 -2.84 11.56 -6.66
CA ILE A 60 -2.03 10.34 -6.57
C ILE A 60 -0.98 10.53 -5.49
N ARG A 61 -0.49 9.41 -4.95
CA ARG A 61 0.66 9.43 -4.05
C ARG A 61 1.87 9.99 -4.81
N PRO A 62 2.60 10.94 -4.21
CA PRO A 62 3.83 11.45 -4.82
C PRO A 62 4.84 10.33 -4.99
N VAL A 63 5.44 10.26 -6.17
CA VAL A 63 6.57 9.37 -6.45
C VAL A 63 7.81 9.92 -5.73
N ASP A 64 8.73 9.05 -5.33
CA ASP A 64 9.99 9.41 -4.66
C ASP A 64 9.84 10.16 -3.32
N GLY A 65 8.67 10.05 -2.66
CA GLY A 65 8.42 10.73 -1.38
C GLY A 65 8.22 12.25 -1.51
N GLY A 66 7.88 12.73 -2.71
CA GLY A 66 7.58 14.15 -2.94
C GLY A 66 6.28 14.65 -2.30
N GLU A 67 5.88 15.84 -2.72
CA GLU A 67 4.75 16.59 -2.16
C GLU A 67 3.42 16.25 -2.85
N PHE A 68 2.32 16.39 -2.12
CA PHE A 68 0.97 16.33 -2.67
C PHE A 68 0.19 17.61 -2.36
N ASP A 69 -0.54 18.08 -3.37
CA ASP A 69 -1.13 19.40 -3.34
C ASP A 69 -2.66 19.32 -3.41
N ALA A 70 -3.32 20.31 -2.80
CA ALA A 70 -4.74 20.55 -2.94
C ALA A 70 -5.02 22.03 -3.18
N ASP A 71 -5.89 22.31 -4.14
CA ASP A 71 -6.28 23.66 -4.51
C ASP A 71 -7.59 24.03 -3.81
N LEU A 72 -7.60 25.15 -3.09
CA LEU A 72 -8.75 25.72 -2.42
C LEU A 72 -9.02 27.13 -2.95
N LEU A 73 -10.08 27.28 -3.73
CA LEU A 73 -10.55 28.59 -4.17
C LEU A 73 -11.43 29.21 -3.09
N VAL A 74 -11.18 30.48 -2.78
CA VAL A 74 -12.01 31.30 -1.90
C VAL A 74 -12.82 32.24 -2.78
N ARG A 75 -14.10 31.89 -2.99
CA ARG A 75 -14.98 32.69 -3.85
C ARG A 75 -15.44 33.92 -3.08
N VAL A 76 -15.13 35.12 -3.58
CA VAL A 76 -15.33 36.39 -2.88
C VAL A 76 -16.02 37.42 -3.75
N ARG A 77 -16.77 38.34 -3.12
CA ARG A 77 -17.31 39.53 -3.79
C ARG A 77 -16.22 40.56 -4.05
N PRO A 78 -16.39 41.43 -5.08
CA PRO A 78 -15.43 42.48 -5.36
C PRO A 78 -15.40 43.51 -4.23
N VAL A 79 -14.20 43.97 -3.88
CA VAL A 79 -13.94 45.12 -3.03
C VAL A 79 -13.66 46.33 -3.94
N ASP A 80 -14.30 47.46 -3.64
CA ASP A 80 -14.14 48.67 -4.44
C ASP A 80 -12.69 49.17 -4.40
N GLY A 81 -12.17 49.56 -5.57
CA GLY A 81 -10.79 50.01 -5.75
C GLY A 81 -9.69 48.94 -5.63
N TRP A 82 -10.02 47.67 -5.37
CA TRP A 82 -9.00 46.61 -5.30
C TRP A 82 -8.54 46.14 -6.68
N SER A 83 -7.22 46.07 -6.87
CA SER A 83 -6.59 45.43 -8.02
C SER A 83 -6.47 43.91 -7.81
N ALA A 84 -6.19 43.14 -8.88
CA ALA A 84 -6.02 41.69 -8.78
C ALA A 84 -4.87 41.33 -7.82
N ALA A 85 -3.76 42.05 -7.89
CA ALA A 85 -2.63 41.86 -6.98
C ALA A 85 -3.00 42.13 -5.52
N GLN A 86 -3.92 43.05 -5.25
CA GLN A 86 -4.34 43.36 -3.89
C GLN A 86 -5.02 42.16 -3.22
N TYR A 87 -5.87 41.40 -3.94
CA TYR A 87 -6.51 40.20 -3.38
C TYR A 87 -5.49 39.17 -2.88
N VAL A 88 -4.47 38.88 -3.68
CA VAL A 88 -3.46 37.87 -3.35
C VAL A 88 -2.52 38.38 -2.24
N LYS A 89 -2.12 39.66 -2.31
CA LYS A 89 -1.25 40.28 -1.30
C LYS A 89 -1.93 40.35 0.07
N ASP A 90 -3.20 40.77 0.12
CA ASP A 90 -3.91 40.89 1.38
C ASP A 90 -4.27 39.52 1.97
N LEU A 91 -4.61 38.54 1.13
CA LEU A 91 -4.74 37.15 1.58
C LEU A 91 -3.41 36.64 2.16
N GLY A 92 -2.30 36.94 1.50
CA GLY A 92 -0.95 36.64 1.99
C GLY A 92 -0.65 37.28 3.35
N ARG A 93 -1.01 38.56 3.53
CA ARG A 93 -0.89 39.28 4.81
C ARG A 93 -1.60 38.53 5.93
N VAL A 94 -2.86 38.16 5.73
CA VAL A 94 -3.68 37.45 6.72
C VAL A 94 -3.00 36.16 7.20
N PHE A 95 -2.42 35.38 6.29
CA PHE A 95 -1.68 34.16 6.65
C PHE A 95 -0.32 34.43 7.29
N LEU A 96 0.43 35.43 6.79
CA LEU A 96 1.77 35.77 7.29
C LEU A 96 1.77 36.46 8.66
N GLU A 97 0.68 37.14 9.03
CA GLU A 97 0.49 37.75 10.35
C GLU A 97 -0.09 36.76 11.37
N SER A 98 -0.54 35.58 10.92
CA SER A 98 -1.12 34.54 11.77
C SER A 98 -0.05 33.74 12.51
N GLY A 99 -0.14 33.70 13.85
CA GLY A 99 0.70 32.82 14.66
C GLY A 99 0.54 31.33 14.35
N ARG A 100 -0.53 30.93 13.65
CA ARG A 100 -0.78 29.53 13.25
C ARG A 100 -0.14 29.14 11.93
N TYR A 101 0.01 30.08 10.98
CA TYR A 101 0.35 29.77 9.59
C TYR A 101 1.60 30.48 9.07
N ALA A 102 2.07 31.55 9.72
CA ALA A 102 3.16 32.40 9.23
C ALA A 102 4.42 31.61 8.84
N ASP A 103 4.81 30.65 9.67
CA ASP A 103 6.03 29.84 9.50
C ASP A 103 6.01 28.87 8.31
N LYS A 104 4.82 28.66 7.73
CA LYS A 104 4.59 27.69 6.65
C LYS A 104 3.88 28.27 5.44
N THR A 105 3.86 29.60 5.33
CA THR A 105 3.15 30.33 4.27
C THR A 105 4.13 30.87 3.23
N VAL A 106 3.81 30.66 1.95
CA VAL A 106 4.49 31.30 0.82
C VAL A 106 3.45 31.95 -0.09
N VAL A 107 3.69 33.19 -0.51
CA VAL A 107 2.77 33.94 -1.38
C VAL A 107 3.23 33.88 -2.84
N TYR A 108 2.51 33.15 -3.67
CA TYR A 108 2.74 33.02 -5.12
C TYR A 108 1.91 34.04 -5.91
N ASP A 109 1.95 33.95 -7.24
CA ASP A 109 1.32 34.93 -8.13
C ASP A 109 -0.20 34.82 -8.14
N PHE A 110 -0.75 33.61 -8.00
CA PHE A 110 -2.20 33.38 -8.01
C PHE A 110 -2.76 32.94 -6.65
N CYS A 111 -1.90 32.54 -5.71
CA CYS A 111 -2.32 31.88 -4.47
C CYS A 111 -1.37 32.14 -3.31
N VAL A 112 -1.83 31.73 -2.12
CA VAL A 112 -1.03 31.57 -0.92
C VAL A 112 -0.92 30.07 -0.62
N THR A 113 0.31 29.55 -0.60
CA THR A 113 0.58 28.14 -0.35
C THR A 113 0.93 27.91 1.11
N ILE A 114 0.22 26.98 1.75
CA ILE A 114 0.49 26.49 3.10
C ILE A 114 1.18 25.14 3.02
N THR A 115 2.43 25.03 3.46
CA THR A 115 3.24 23.80 3.37
C THR A 115 3.37 23.12 4.74
N TYR A 116 2.80 21.94 4.91
CA TYR A 116 2.91 21.18 6.15
C TYR A 116 4.12 20.24 6.16
N ALA A 117 4.59 19.88 7.35
CA ALA A 117 5.79 19.04 7.55
C ALA A 117 5.71 17.61 6.98
N ASP A 118 4.53 17.17 6.54
CA ASP A 118 4.28 15.88 5.90
C ASP A 118 4.18 15.98 4.36
N ASP A 119 4.78 17.02 3.79
CA ASP A 119 4.83 17.29 2.34
C ASP A 119 3.45 17.52 1.71
N CYS A 120 2.48 17.92 2.53
CA CYS A 120 1.16 18.35 2.09
C CYS A 120 1.17 19.85 1.83
N LYS A 121 0.77 20.27 0.64
CA LYS A 121 0.56 21.68 0.31
C LYS A 121 -0.91 21.97 0.06
N ILE A 122 -1.35 23.14 0.51
CA ILE A 122 -2.68 23.66 0.21
C ILE A 122 -2.52 25.04 -0.40
N ASP A 123 -2.91 25.17 -1.66
CA ASP A 123 -2.89 26.42 -2.39
C ASP A 123 -4.24 27.12 -2.23
N VAL A 124 -4.23 28.26 -1.56
CA VAL A 124 -5.42 29.06 -1.28
C VAL A 124 -5.43 30.25 -2.23
N ALA A 125 -6.40 30.29 -3.15
CA ALA A 125 -6.46 31.33 -4.18
C ALA A 125 -7.78 32.11 -4.11
N PRO A 126 -7.75 33.45 -4.23
CA PRO A 126 -8.97 34.23 -4.38
C PRO A 126 -9.61 33.97 -5.75
N LEU A 127 -10.94 33.82 -5.75
CA LEU A 127 -11.77 33.73 -6.95
C LEU A 127 -12.83 34.82 -6.89
N VAL A 128 -12.64 35.91 -7.61
CA VAL A 128 -13.56 37.06 -7.57
C VAL A 128 -14.78 36.74 -8.43
N MET A 129 -15.97 36.90 -7.86
CA MET A 129 -17.24 36.69 -8.56
C MET A 129 -17.93 38.01 -8.89
N ASP A 130 -18.67 38.05 -9.99
CA ASP A 130 -19.58 39.14 -10.34
C ASP A 130 -18.92 40.54 -10.45
N ARG A 131 -17.60 40.62 -10.74
CA ARG A 131 -16.89 41.91 -10.83
C ARG A 131 -17.26 42.70 -12.08
N GLU A 132 -17.28 42.04 -13.23
CA GLU A 132 -17.64 42.66 -14.52
C GLU A 132 -19.15 42.56 -14.79
N TYR A 133 -19.74 41.37 -14.59
CA TYR A 133 -21.17 41.13 -14.69
C TYR A 133 -21.57 39.87 -13.91
N GLN A 134 -22.87 39.71 -13.63
CA GLN A 134 -23.37 38.57 -12.86
C GLN A 134 -23.02 37.23 -13.53
N GLY A 135 -22.36 36.34 -12.78
CA GLY A 135 -21.93 35.02 -13.21
C GLY A 135 -20.45 34.91 -13.56
N THR A 136 -19.70 36.02 -13.67
CA THR A 136 -18.26 35.94 -13.94
C THR A 136 -17.50 35.37 -12.75
N LEU A 137 -16.44 34.62 -13.05
CA LEU A 137 -15.47 34.13 -12.08
C LEU A 137 -14.08 34.45 -12.62
N GLU A 138 -13.27 35.13 -11.81
CA GLU A 138 -11.94 35.57 -12.20
C GLU A 138 -10.91 35.16 -11.15
N VAL A 139 -9.80 34.57 -11.59
CA VAL A 139 -8.61 34.38 -10.75
C VAL A 139 -7.75 35.64 -10.80
N CYS A 140 -7.00 35.89 -9.73
CA CYS A 140 -6.19 37.09 -9.62
C CYS A 140 -4.72 36.80 -9.93
N ASP A 141 -4.18 37.36 -11.02
CA ASP A 141 -2.75 37.35 -11.32
C ASP A 141 -2.07 38.54 -10.63
N LYS A 142 -1.37 38.28 -9.53
CA LYS A 142 -0.62 39.30 -8.78
C LYS A 142 0.55 39.88 -9.56
N ARG A 143 1.19 39.09 -10.43
CA ARG A 143 2.39 39.52 -11.15
C ARG A 143 2.05 40.51 -12.24
N ASN A 144 0.97 40.23 -12.97
CA ASN A 144 0.51 41.07 -14.07
C ASN A 144 -0.58 42.07 -13.66
N ASP A 145 -1.02 42.04 -12.39
CA ASP A 145 -2.13 42.81 -11.84
C ASP A 145 -3.41 42.71 -12.68
N LYS A 146 -3.74 41.47 -13.07
CA LYS A 146 -4.79 41.15 -14.02
C LYS A 146 -5.81 40.20 -13.42
N PHE A 147 -7.09 40.45 -13.70
CA PHE A 147 -8.15 39.47 -13.49
C PHE A 147 -8.26 38.58 -14.74
N ASP A 148 -8.06 37.28 -14.56
CA ASP A 148 -8.18 36.30 -15.64
C ASP A 148 -9.49 35.53 -15.47
N GLU A 149 -10.35 35.58 -16.50
CA GLU A 149 -11.58 34.79 -16.52
C GLU A 149 -11.27 33.30 -16.36
N SER A 150 -12.07 32.62 -15.53
CA SER A 150 -11.89 31.21 -15.25
C SER A 150 -13.23 30.50 -15.05
N GLN A 151 -13.26 29.19 -15.28
CA GLN A 151 -14.46 28.37 -15.10
C GLN A 151 -14.15 27.08 -14.30
N PRO A 152 -13.57 27.18 -13.08
CA PRO A 152 -13.07 26.02 -12.33
C PRO A 152 -14.18 25.09 -11.83
N ILE A 153 -15.35 25.66 -11.53
CA ILE A 153 -16.53 24.92 -11.08
C ILE A 153 -17.06 24.04 -12.22
N GLU A 154 -17.19 24.63 -13.40
CA GLU A 154 -17.68 23.96 -14.60
C GLU A 154 -16.69 22.92 -15.10
N TYR A 155 -15.38 23.20 -15.05
CA TYR A 155 -14.37 22.19 -15.41
C TYR A 155 -14.42 20.97 -14.47
N THR A 156 -14.61 21.22 -13.18
CA THR A 156 -14.80 20.15 -12.19
C THR A 156 -16.08 19.36 -12.43
N ARG A 157 -17.17 20.03 -12.83
CA ARG A 157 -18.42 19.37 -13.23
C ARG A 157 -18.20 18.50 -14.46
N TRP A 158 -17.55 19.03 -15.50
CA TRP A 158 -17.21 18.30 -16.72
C TRP A 158 -16.37 17.06 -16.43
N MET A 159 -15.34 17.14 -15.58
CA MET A 159 -14.55 15.97 -15.18
C MET A 159 -15.39 14.91 -14.44
N ARG A 160 -16.32 15.33 -13.57
CA ARG A 160 -17.22 14.41 -12.86
C ARG A 160 -18.21 13.74 -13.81
N GLU A 161 -18.73 14.49 -14.76
CA GLU A 161 -19.60 13.99 -15.83
C GLU A 161 -18.86 12.95 -16.69
N LYS A 162 -17.65 13.25 -17.14
CA LYS A 162 -16.79 12.30 -17.88
C LYS A 162 -16.55 11.00 -17.08
N ASN A 163 -16.31 11.10 -15.77
CA ASN A 163 -16.21 9.89 -14.94
C ASN A 163 -17.54 9.12 -14.82
N GLY A 164 -18.68 9.82 -14.82
CA GLY A 164 -20.02 9.24 -14.77
C GLY A 164 -20.40 8.39 -15.98
N TYR A 165 -19.64 8.49 -17.08
CA TYR A 165 -19.76 7.62 -18.25
C TYR A 165 -19.02 6.29 -18.11
N SER A 166 -18.32 6.07 -16.99
CA SER A 166 -17.55 4.85 -16.75
C SER A 166 -18.12 4.00 -15.61
N GLY A 167 -18.08 2.68 -15.78
CA GLY A 167 -18.46 1.73 -14.73
C GLY A 167 -17.47 1.73 -13.58
N SER A 168 -17.94 1.64 -12.34
CA SER A 168 -17.10 1.47 -11.13
C SER A 168 -15.96 2.49 -10.99
N ASN A 169 -16.15 3.73 -11.47
CA ASN A 169 -15.13 4.79 -11.52
C ASN A 169 -13.85 4.40 -12.28
N SER A 170 -13.96 3.54 -13.30
CA SER A 170 -12.80 3.05 -14.07
C SER A 170 -12.06 4.18 -14.81
N PHE A 171 -12.77 5.21 -15.28
CA PHE A 171 -12.16 6.40 -15.90
C PHE A 171 -11.23 7.15 -14.94
N ARG A 172 -11.71 7.43 -13.72
CA ARG A 172 -10.91 8.10 -12.69
C ARG A 172 -9.69 7.26 -12.29
N LYS A 173 -9.87 5.94 -12.14
CA LYS A 173 -8.77 5.01 -11.83
C LYS A 173 -7.72 4.98 -12.95
N ALA A 174 -8.16 4.93 -14.21
CA ALA A 174 -7.26 5.01 -15.37
C ALA A 174 -6.56 6.37 -15.45
N THR A 175 -7.26 7.48 -15.18
CA THR A 175 -6.65 8.81 -15.09
C THR A 175 -5.52 8.84 -14.06
N ARG A 176 -5.73 8.30 -12.86
CA ARG A 176 -4.67 8.18 -11.84
C ARG A 176 -3.48 7.35 -12.33
N LEU A 177 -3.72 6.23 -13.01
CA LEU A 177 -2.66 5.39 -13.58
C LEU A 177 -1.86 6.11 -14.67
N ILE A 178 -2.50 6.91 -15.53
CA ILE A 178 -1.81 7.67 -16.58
C ILE A 178 -0.99 8.80 -15.96
N LYS A 179 -1.51 9.49 -14.94
CA LYS A 179 -0.73 10.45 -14.13
C LYS A 179 0.48 9.77 -13.50
N TYR A 180 0.29 8.58 -12.93
CA TYR A 180 1.39 7.81 -12.34
C TYR A 180 2.45 7.41 -13.38
N ILE A 181 2.05 6.99 -14.59
CA ILE A 181 2.99 6.70 -15.71
C ILE A 181 3.83 7.94 -16.04
N ARG A 182 3.22 9.13 -16.15
CA ARG A 182 3.94 10.38 -16.37
C ARG A 182 4.99 10.61 -15.27
N ASP A 183 4.59 10.45 -14.02
CA ASP A 183 5.40 10.83 -12.86
C ASP A 183 6.56 9.85 -12.59
N ILE A 184 6.39 8.55 -12.85
CA ILE A 184 7.49 7.57 -12.74
C ILE A 184 8.43 7.59 -13.94
N LYS A 185 7.90 7.83 -15.16
CA LYS A 185 8.72 7.71 -16.38
C LYS A 185 9.49 8.99 -16.66
N LYS A 186 8.93 10.16 -16.32
CA LYS A 186 9.53 11.49 -16.53
C LYS A 186 10.09 11.67 -17.95
N ARG A 187 9.41 11.08 -18.95
CA ARG A 187 9.86 11.07 -20.36
C ARG A 187 9.24 12.17 -21.22
N PHE A 188 8.14 12.76 -20.77
CA PHE A 188 7.50 13.91 -21.39
C PHE A 188 7.05 14.89 -20.32
N SER A 189 6.91 16.17 -20.69
CA SER A 189 6.28 17.19 -19.86
C SER A 189 4.84 17.37 -20.31
N CYS A 190 3.90 17.26 -19.37
CA CYS A 190 2.49 17.55 -19.62
C CYS A 190 1.86 17.88 -18.27
N GLN A 191 1.39 19.12 -18.12
CA GLN A 191 0.73 19.60 -16.92
C GLN A 191 -0.58 18.83 -16.69
N SER A 192 -0.99 18.69 -15.43
CA SER A 192 -2.15 17.87 -15.07
C SER A 192 -3.46 18.34 -15.70
N ILE A 193 -3.67 19.66 -15.86
CA ILE A 193 -4.88 20.19 -16.49
C ILE A 193 -4.99 19.76 -17.97
N LEU A 194 -3.89 19.91 -18.73
CA LEU A 194 -3.82 19.49 -20.11
C LEU A 194 -3.96 17.98 -20.27
N LEU A 195 -3.23 17.20 -19.45
CA LEU A 195 -3.30 15.73 -19.49
C LEU A 195 -4.72 15.23 -19.20
N THR A 196 -5.36 15.75 -18.14
CA THR A 196 -6.70 15.34 -17.75
C THR A 196 -7.76 15.79 -18.75
N THR A 197 -7.60 16.96 -19.39
CA THR A 197 -8.46 17.40 -20.49
C THR A 197 -8.38 16.45 -21.68
N LEU A 198 -7.16 16.12 -22.11
CA LEU A 198 -6.93 15.17 -23.20
C LEU A 198 -7.55 13.80 -22.90
N ILE A 199 -7.34 13.27 -21.69
CA ILE A 199 -7.95 12.02 -21.23
C ILE A 199 -9.47 12.11 -21.16
N GLY A 200 -10.04 13.21 -20.65
CA GLY A 200 -11.48 13.43 -20.54
C GLY A 200 -12.19 13.46 -21.89
N HIS A 201 -11.52 13.93 -22.95
CA HIS A 201 -12.04 13.82 -24.32
C HIS A 201 -11.99 12.39 -24.89
N ARG A 202 -11.43 11.38 -24.20
CA ARG A 202 -11.37 10.00 -24.69
C ARG A 202 -12.51 9.12 -24.20
N ILE A 203 -13.44 9.68 -23.44
CA ILE A 203 -14.68 9.02 -23.02
C ILE A 203 -15.88 9.89 -23.40
N GLU A 204 -16.93 9.25 -23.90
CA GLU A 204 -18.16 9.89 -24.34
C GLU A 204 -19.38 9.28 -23.65
N TRP A 205 -20.51 10.00 -23.69
CA TRP A 205 -21.73 9.58 -22.99
C TRP A 205 -22.26 8.22 -23.43
N PHE A 206 -22.02 7.83 -24.69
CA PHE A 206 -22.41 6.53 -25.24
C PHE A 206 -21.47 5.38 -24.85
N ASP A 207 -20.36 5.66 -24.14
CA ASP A 207 -19.52 4.62 -23.54
C ASP A 207 -20.09 4.09 -22.23
N LYS A 208 -21.14 4.73 -21.70
CA LYS A 208 -21.79 4.32 -20.47
C LYS A 208 -22.26 2.86 -20.57
N ASP A 209 -21.89 2.08 -19.56
CA ASP A 209 -22.16 0.64 -19.45
C ASP A 209 -21.53 -0.23 -20.56
N SER A 210 -20.59 0.32 -21.34
CA SER A 210 -19.83 -0.44 -22.34
C SER A 210 -18.71 -1.27 -21.72
N GLU A 211 -18.37 -2.38 -22.39
CA GLU A 211 -17.21 -3.22 -22.04
C GLU A 211 -15.89 -2.45 -22.03
N ALA A 212 -15.79 -1.38 -22.84
CA ALA A 212 -14.60 -0.55 -22.96
C ALA A 212 -14.20 0.16 -21.65
N PHE A 213 -15.15 0.31 -20.72
CA PHE A 213 -14.96 0.95 -19.41
C PHE A 213 -15.48 0.09 -18.24
N ALA A 214 -15.70 -1.21 -18.45
CA ALA A 214 -16.23 -2.12 -17.42
C ALA A 214 -15.27 -2.32 -16.24
N ASP A 215 -13.96 -2.28 -16.49
CA ASP A 215 -12.92 -2.47 -15.48
C ASP A 215 -11.72 -1.54 -15.71
N THR A 216 -10.86 -1.40 -14.69
CA THR A 216 -9.69 -0.51 -14.72
C THR A 216 -8.71 -0.81 -15.86
N PRO A 217 -8.20 -2.04 -16.06
CA PRO A 217 -7.23 -2.31 -17.14
C PRO A 217 -7.82 -2.08 -18.53
N THR A 218 -9.10 -2.43 -18.74
CA THR A 218 -9.78 -2.19 -20.02
C THR A 218 -9.98 -0.69 -20.26
N ALA A 219 -10.42 0.07 -19.25
CA ALA A 219 -10.55 1.53 -19.36
C ALA A 219 -9.21 2.21 -19.65
N LEU A 220 -8.12 1.78 -19.02
CA LEU A 220 -6.77 2.26 -19.30
C LEU A 220 -6.37 1.99 -20.76
N GLN A 221 -6.56 0.77 -21.25
CA GLN A 221 -6.27 0.40 -22.64
C GLN A 221 -7.10 1.25 -23.61
N THR A 222 -8.40 1.37 -23.38
CA THR A 222 -9.32 2.17 -24.22
C THR A 222 -8.89 3.64 -24.28
N ILE A 223 -8.66 4.27 -23.13
CA ILE A 223 -8.26 5.68 -23.06
C ILE A 223 -6.93 5.91 -23.76
N MET A 224 -5.92 5.07 -23.47
CA MET A 224 -4.59 5.21 -24.08
C MET A 224 -4.61 4.94 -25.58
N GLY A 225 -5.40 3.98 -26.05
CA GLY A 225 -5.62 3.71 -27.46
C GLY A 225 -6.24 4.91 -28.18
N ARG A 226 -7.37 5.41 -27.66
CA ARG A 226 -8.07 6.58 -28.24
C ARG A 226 -7.26 7.87 -28.16
N LEU A 227 -6.42 8.03 -27.14
CA LEU A 227 -5.49 9.16 -27.01
C LEU A 227 -4.40 9.08 -28.05
N ASP A 228 -3.76 7.92 -28.20
CA ASP A 228 -2.75 7.73 -29.22
C ASP A 228 -3.32 7.92 -30.62
N ASP A 229 -4.47 7.32 -30.96
CA ASP A 229 -5.11 7.49 -32.28
C ASP A 229 -5.34 8.99 -32.60
N TRP A 230 -5.84 9.75 -31.62
CA TRP A 230 -6.08 11.19 -31.77
C TRP A 230 -4.79 11.99 -31.98
N LEU A 231 -3.73 11.65 -31.25
CA LEU A 231 -2.40 12.26 -31.37
C LEU A 231 -1.72 11.86 -32.69
N GLN A 232 -1.81 10.59 -33.10
CA GLN A 232 -1.16 10.12 -34.32
C GLN A 232 -1.75 10.79 -35.56
N ALA A 233 -3.06 11.07 -35.57
CA ALA A 233 -3.75 11.82 -36.62
C ALA A 233 -3.39 13.32 -36.67
N ARG A 234 -2.63 13.84 -35.70
CA ARG A 234 -2.23 15.25 -35.58
C ARG A 234 -0.70 15.34 -35.51
N PRO A 235 0.01 15.37 -36.65
CA PRO A 235 1.47 15.49 -36.63
C PRO A 235 1.92 16.82 -36.00
N ASP A 236 1.14 17.89 -36.21
CA ASP A 236 1.41 19.22 -35.66
C ASP A 236 0.63 19.48 -34.37
N LYS A 237 1.11 20.43 -33.55
CA LYS A 237 0.52 20.78 -32.26
C LYS A 237 -0.93 21.25 -32.44
N PRO A 238 -1.92 20.56 -31.86
CA PRO A 238 -3.32 20.95 -31.98
C PRO A 238 -3.69 21.99 -30.94
N GLU A 239 -4.85 22.61 -31.13
CA GLU A 239 -5.55 23.31 -30.04
C GLU A 239 -6.24 22.31 -29.12
N VAL A 240 -6.21 22.60 -27.82
CA VAL A 240 -6.89 21.86 -26.76
C VAL A 240 -7.62 22.87 -25.88
N ALA A 241 -8.82 23.25 -26.29
CA ALA A 241 -9.63 24.23 -25.58
C ALA A 241 -10.05 23.71 -24.19
N ASN A 242 -10.16 24.62 -23.22
CA ASN A 242 -10.81 24.34 -21.95
C ASN A 242 -12.30 24.05 -22.22
N PRO A 243 -12.81 22.86 -21.83
CA PRO A 243 -14.19 22.45 -22.11
C PRO A 243 -15.24 23.36 -21.45
N SER A 244 -14.83 24.15 -20.47
CA SER A 244 -15.69 25.08 -19.73
C SER A 244 -15.40 26.55 -20.04
N LEU A 245 -14.30 26.85 -20.73
CA LEU A 245 -13.96 28.19 -21.19
C LEU A 245 -13.26 28.10 -22.56
N PRO A 246 -14.01 27.91 -23.67
CA PRO A 246 -13.41 27.55 -24.96
C PRO A 246 -12.40 28.55 -25.54
N ALA A 247 -12.38 29.79 -25.04
CA ALA A 247 -11.38 30.79 -25.40
C ALA A 247 -9.97 30.49 -24.82
N GLU A 248 -9.88 29.67 -23.77
CA GLU A 248 -8.62 29.25 -23.17
C GLU A 248 -8.09 27.98 -23.85
N ASN A 249 -6.86 28.03 -24.37
CA ASN A 249 -6.20 26.91 -25.03
C ASN A 249 -5.12 26.29 -24.13
N PHE A 250 -5.37 25.12 -23.56
CA PHE A 250 -4.39 24.41 -22.74
C PHE A 250 -3.19 23.89 -23.53
N ALA A 251 -3.26 23.80 -24.86
CA ALA A 251 -2.10 23.42 -25.68
C ALA A 251 -1.01 24.52 -25.75
N ASP A 252 -1.29 25.72 -25.25
CA ASP A 252 -0.28 26.79 -25.10
C ASP A 252 0.78 26.45 -24.05
N LEU A 253 0.49 25.47 -23.17
CA LEU A 253 1.45 24.90 -22.22
C LEU A 253 2.57 24.08 -22.89
N TRP A 254 2.45 23.82 -24.20
CA TRP A 254 3.44 23.12 -25.00
C TRP A 254 4.05 24.00 -26.08
N ASN A 255 5.35 23.81 -26.29
CA ASN A 255 5.96 24.04 -27.60
C ASN A 255 5.89 22.76 -28.48
N ASP A 256 6.20 22.91 -29.77
CA ASP A 256 6.09 21.81 -30.75
C ASP A 256 6.96 20.59 -30.39
N THR A 257 8.15 20.82 -29.83
CA THR A 257 9.03 19.73 -29.36
C THR A 257 8.42 18.95 -28.20
N GLN A 258 7.82 19.65 -27.23
CA GLN A 258 7.14 19.01 -26.10
C GLN A 258 5.93 18.20 -26.57
N TYR A 259 5.15 18.73 -27.50
CA TYR A 259 4.03 18.03 -28.12
C TYR A 259 4.48 16.77 -28.87
N ALA A 260 5.47 16.89 -29.76
CA ALA A 260 5.99 15.77 -30.53
C ALA A 260 6.53 14.65 -29.61
N ASN A 261 7.21 15.04 -28.53
CA ASN A 261 7.70 14.11 -27.52
C ASN A 261 6.56 13.40 -26.76
N PHE A 262 5.53 14.14 -26.34
CA PHE A 262 4.33 13.57 -25.73
C PHE A 262 3.66 12.54 -26.66
N ARG A 263 3.42 12.91 -27.92
CA ARG A 263 2.86 12.05 -28.97
C ARG A 263 3.65 10.74 -29.13
N ASN A 264 4.97 10.83 -29.21
CA ASN A 264 5.85 9.66 -29.38
C ASN A 264 5.81 8.71 -28.17
N PHE A 265 5.82 9.26 -26.95
CA PHE A 265 5.78 8.43 -25.75
C PHE A 265 4.40 7.83 -25.47
N VAL A 266 3.31 8.53 -25.78
CA VAL A 266 1.96 7.94 -25.72
C VAL A 266 1.84 6.75 -26.68
N ASN A 267 2.36 6.86 -27.92
CA ASN A 267 2.39 5.74 -28.87
C ASN A 267 3.17 4.54 -28.35
N LYS A 268 4.32 4.80 -27.72
CA LYS A 268 5.15 3.76 -27.11
C LYS A 268 4.43 3.09 -25.94
N TYR A 269 3.77 3.86 -25.08
CA TYR A 269 3.09 3.32 -23.91
C TYR A 269 1.81 2.56 -24.27
N ARG A 270 1.07 2.99 -25.29
CA ARG A 270 -0.03 2.22 -25.86
C ARG A 270 0.42 0.80 -26.24
N LYS A 271 1.50 0.69 -27.02
CA LYS A 271 2.04 -0.62 -27.44
C LYS A 271 2.35 -1.53 -26.25
N TRP A 272 2.96 -0.99 -25.19
CA TRP A 272 3.25 -1.76 -23.98
C TRP A 272 1.99 -2.21 -23.24
N ILE A 273 0.96 -1.36 -23.19
CA ILE A 273 -0.34 -1.68 -22.60
C ILE A 273 -1.03 -2.78 -23.40
N ASP A 274 -1.06 -2.66 -24.72
CA ASP A 274 -1.66 -3.66 -25.62
C ASP A 274 -0.95 -5.01 -25.50
N ASP A 275 0.40 -5.02 -25.49
CA ASP A 275 1.19 -6.23 -25.28
C ASP A 275 0.86 -6.89 -23.93
N ALA A 276 0.71 -6.10 -22.86
CA ALA A 276 0.41 -6.60 -21.52
C ALA A 276 -1.01 -7.18 -21.41
N MET A 277 -1.97 -6.55 -22.10
CA MET A 277 -3.36 -7.03 -22.20
C MET A 277 -3.47 -8.29 -23.04
N ALA A 278 -2.67 -8.43 -24.10
CA ALA A 278 -2.65 -9.59 -24.98
C ALA A 278 -1.89 -10.82 -24.41
N ALA A 279 -1.10 -10.64 -23.35
CA ALA A 279 -0.34 -11.72 -22.73
C ALA A 279 -1.21 -12.94 -22.35
N GLU A 280 -0.73 -14.14 -22.70
CA GLU A 280 -1.45 -15.41 -22.52
C GLU A 280 -1.33 -15.96 -21.10
N THR A 281 -0.20 -15.72 -20.43
CA THR A 281 0.05 -16.21 -19.07
C THR A 281 0.08 -15.08 -18.06
N ARG A 282 -0.23 -15.41 -16.80
CA ARG A 282 -0.17 -14.44 -15.70
C ARG A 282 1.22 -13.86 -15.50
N SER A 283 2.25 -14.71 -15.51
CA SER A 283 3.65 -14.29 -15.28
C SER A 283 4.10 -13.29 -16.34
N ASP A 284 3.85 -13.61 -17.61
CA ASP A 284 4.17 -12.75 -18.75
C ASP A 284 3.39 -11.42 -18.72
N SER A 285 2.09 -11.47 -18.39
CA SER A 285 1.28 -10.25 -18.22
C SER A 285 1.84 -9.34 -17.13
N ILE A 286 2.23 -9.89 -15.98
CA ILE A 286 2.85 -9.12 -14.89
C ILE A 286 4.16 -8.47 -15.35
N GLU A 287 5.04 -9.22 -16.02
CA GLU A 287 6.32 -8.69 -16.52
C GLU A 287 6.10 -7.52 -17.49
N LYS A 288 5.16 -7.66 -18.42
CA LYS A 288 4.79 -6.59 -19.34
C LYS A 288 4.16 -5.39 -18.64
N TRP A 289 3.30 -5.59 -17.64
CA TRP A 289 2.75 -4.49 -16.85
C TRP A 289 3.80 -3.79 -15.99
N ARG A 290 4.80 -4.51 -15.47
CA ARG A 290 5.95 -3.90 -14.77
C ARG A 290 6.80 -3.04 -15.69
N LYS A 291 6.86 -3.34 -16.98
CA LYS A 291 7.46 -2.42 -17.96
C LYS A 291 6.72 -1.07 -18.02
N VAL A 292 5.40 -1.07 -17.89
CA VAL A 292 4.56 0.13 -17.85
C VAL A 292 4.68 0.85 -16.51
N PHE A 293 4.50 0.13 -15.39
CA PHE A 293 4.27 0.72 -14.07
C PHE A 293 5.45 0.62 -13.08
N GLY A 294 6.50 -0.15 -13.40
CA GLY A 294 7.57 -0.47 -12.46
C GLY A 294 7.30 -1.71 -11.62
N ASP A 295 8.28 -2.10 -10.80
CA ASP A 295 8.31 -3.39 -10.10
C ASP A 295 7.30 -3.53 -8.96
N ASP A 296 6.73 -2.42 -8.49
CA ASP A 296 5.68 -2.38 -7.47
C ASP A 296 4.36 -2.99 -7.97
N PHE A 297 4.15 -3.07 -9.29
CA PHE A 297 2.99 -3.74 -9.85
C PHE A 297 3.07 -5.26 -9.57
N ALA A 298 2.01 -5.80 -8.95
CA ALA A 298 1.94 -7.17 -8.47
C ALA A 298 3.12 -7.56 -7.52
N LYS A 299 3.51 -6.66 -6.61
CA LYS A 299 4.61 -6.90 -5.64
C LYS A 299 4.46 -8.19 -4.80
N GLY A 300 3.23 -8.64 -4.54
CA GLY A 300 2.96 -9.88 -3.81
C GLY A 300 3.51 -11.14 -4.51
N GLU A 301 3.75 -11.08 -5.82
CA GLU A 301 4.38 -12.17 -6.56
C GLU A 301 5.88 -12.29 -6.25
N ASN A 302 6.54 -11.19 -5.88
CA ASN A 302 7.94 -11.25 -5.46
C ASN A 302 8.05 -11.98 -4.11
N VAL A 303 7.10 -11.74 -3.20
CA VAL A 303 7.04 -12.42 -1.89
C VAL A 303 6.83 -13.92 -2.08
N LYS A 304 5.84 -14.33 -2.89
CA LYS A 304 5.59 -15.76 -3.16
C LYS A 304 6.79 -16.45 -3.81
N LYS A 305 7.42 -15.82 -4.82
CA LYS A 305 8.64 -16.36 -5.45
C LYS A 305 9.80 -16.49 -4.45
N ALA A 306 9.95 -15.51 -3.56
CA ALA A 306 10.96 -15.56 -2.51
C ALA A 306 10.68 -16.68 -1.50
N GLU A 307 9.44 -16.86 -1.06
CA GLU A 307 9.01 -17.95 -0.17
C GLU A 307 9.20 -19.34 -0.82
N GLU A 308 8.85 -19.49 -2.10
CA GLU A 308 9.07 -20.73 -2.87
C GLU A 308 10.56 -21.05 -3.01
N THR A 309 11.38 -20.04 -3.33
CA THR A 309 12.83 -20.16 -3.43
C THR A 309 13.44 -20.52 -2.07
N ALA A 310 13.03 -19.85 -1.00
CA ALA A 310 13.46 -20.12 0.36
C ALA A 310 13.07 -21.54 0.78
N SER A 311 11.87 -22.01 0.42
CA SER A 311 11.42 -23.39 0.68
C SER A 311 12.26 -24.43 -0.08
N GLN A 312 12.61 -24.16 -1.35
CA GLN A 312 13.50 -25.03 -2.14
C GLN A 312 14.92 -25.05 -1.58
N GLN A 313 15.46 -23.89 -1.19
CA GLN A 313 16.76 -23.78 -0.52
C GLN A 313 16.75 -24.56 0.80
N THR A 314 15.71 -24.39 1.63
CA THR A 314 15.50 -25.14 2.87
C THR A 314 15.54 -26.66 2.64
N LEU A 315 14.91 -27.14 1.57
CA LEU A 315 14.98 -28.55 1.16
C LEU A 315 16.41 -29.01 0.79
N SER A 316 17.20 -28.16 0.12
CA SER A 316 18.61 -28.47 -0.20
C SER A 316 19.47 -28.49 1.06
N LEU A 317 19.32 -27.50 1.93
CA LEU A 317 20.06 -27.38 3.20
C LEU A 317 19.88 -28.64 4.07
N LEU A 318 18.70 -29.25 4.06
CA LEU A 318 18.44 -30.48 4.81
C LEU A 318 19.11 -31.73 4.22
N LYS A 319 19.44 -31.74 2.92
CA LYS A 319 20.14 -32.86 2.27
C LYS A 319 21.65 -32.83 2.48
N GLU A 320 22.23 -31.65 2.72
CA GLU A 320 23.68 -31.42 2.69
C GLU A 320 24.35 -31.41 4.10
N GLY A 321 23.58 -31.54 5.19
CA GLY A 321 24.11 -31.84 6.53
C GLY A 321 24.22 -30.65 7.51
N ALA A 322 25.10 -30.74 8.51
CA ALA A 322 25.07 -29.92 9.72
C ALA A 322 25.40 -28.42 9.51
N ALA A 323 26.34 -28.05 8.64
CA ALA A 323 26.68 -26.64 8.40
C ALA A 323 25.49 -25.83 7.85
N HIS A 324 24.63 -26.49 7.08
CA HIS A 324 23.45 -25.94 6.42
C HIS A 324 22.24 -25.77 7.36
N LEU A 325 22.21 -26.51 8.48
CA LEU A 325 21.22 -26.33 9.55
C LEU A 325 21.41 -25.01 10.31
N ALA A 326 22.58 -24.37 10.21
CA ALA A 326 22.78 -23.03 10.74
C ALA A 326 22.12 -21.97 9.83
N THR A 327 22.32 -22.03 8.52
CA THR A 327 21.68 -21.10 7.56
C THR A 327 20.15 -21.31 7.49
N LEU A 328 19.66 -22.50 7.85
CA LEU A 328 18.23 -22.76 8.03
C LEU A 328 17.59 -21.86 9.08
N VAL A 329 18.28 -21.58 10.18
CA VAL A 329 17.75 -20.75 11.28
C VAL A 329 17.44 -19.36 10.77
N ASP A 330 18.35 -18.77 9.99
CA ASP A 330 18.18 -17.43 9.43
C ASP A 330 17.01 -17.39 8.43
N ALA A 331 16.89 -18.40 7.55
CA ALA A 331 15.74 -18.51 6.64
C ALA A 331 14.40 -18.62 7.39
N VAL A 332 14.33 -19.38 8.50
CA VAL A 332 13.11 -19.49 9.31
C VAL A 332 12.83 -18.21 10.11
N ILE A 333 13.85 -17.45 10.49
CA ILE A 333 13.66 -16.12 11.11
C ILE A 333 13.05 -15.15 10.10
N ASP A 334 13.52 -15.16 8.86
CA ASP A 334 13.10 -14.20 7.83
C ASP A 334 11.72 -14.54 7.23
N PHE A 335 11.41 -15.83 7.03
CA PHE A 335 10.19 -16.28 6.33
C PHE A 335 9.22 -17.11 7.18
N GLY A 336 9.58 -17.44 8.43
CA GLY A 336 8.75 -18.21 9.36
C GLY A 336 8.83 -19.74 9.15
N VAL A 337 8.18 -20.49 10.04
CA VAL A 337 8.22 -21.98 10.04
C VAL A 337 7.44 -22.65 8.90
N SER A 338 6.69 -21.89 8.10
CA SER A 338 5.92 -22.39 6.95
C SER A 338 6.82 -22.91 5.83
N ILE A 339 8.04 -22.39 5.71
CA ILE A 339 9.02 -22.85 4.70
C ILE A 339 9.60 -24.23 5.01
N LEU A 340 9.39 -24.75 6.23
CA LEU A 340 9.93 -26.04 6.66
C LEU A 340 9.24 -27.20 5.94
N PRO A 341 9.99 -28.05 5.21
CA PRO A 341 9.38 -29.14 4.46
C PRO A 341 8.89 -30.27 5.39
N PRO A 342 7.96 -31.12 4.92
CA PRO A 342 7.44 -32.25 5.71
C PRO A 342 8.53 -33.16 6.29
N ALA A 343 9.62 -33.38 5.55
CA ALA A 343 10.75 -34.21 5.98
C ALA A 343 11.44 -33.68 7.25
N PHE A 344 11.41 -32.36 7.50
CA PHE A 344 11.95 -31.77 8.72
C PHE A 344 11.23 -32.25 9.98
N ARG A 345 9.94 -32.61 9.87
CA ARG A 345 9.11 -33.09 10.99
C ARG A 345 9.44 -34.52 11.41
N THR A 346 10.17 -35.26 10.59
CA THR A 346 10.52 -36.67 10.81
C THR A 346 12.02 -36.91 10.62
N PRO A 347 12.90 -36.28 11.43
CA PRO A 347 14.33 -36.51 11.32
C PRO A 347 14.67 -37.98 11.68
N ALA A 348 15.78 -38.50 11.15
CA ALA A 348 16.11 -39.92 11.24
C ALA A 348 16.24 -40.46 12.68
N HIS A 349 16.65 -39.62 13.63
CA HIS A 349 16.78 -39.97 15.05
C HIS A 349 15.50 -39.79 15.87
N LEU A 350 14.39 -39.37 15.23
CA LEU A 350 13.08 -39.26 15.89
C LEU A 350 12.54 -40.63 16.26
N GLN A 351 12.32 -40.87 17.55
CA GLN A 351 11.75 -42.12 18.03
C GLN A 351 10.23 -42.11 17.86
N ARG A 352 9.67 -43.23 17.39
CA ARG A 352 8.22 -43.44 17.34
C ARG A 352 7.65 -43.62 18.75
N PRO A 353 6.41 -43.18 19.02
CA PRO A 353 5.75 -43.40 20.31
C PRO A 353 5.73 -44.91 20.65
N PRO A 354 6.25 -45.32 21.82
CA PRO A 354 6.25 -46.73 22.22
C PRO A 354 4.86 -47.22 22.67
N TRP A 355 3.94 -46.31 23.01
CA TRP A 355 2.60 -46.65 23.46
C TRP A 355 1.68 -47.05 22.32
N HIS A 356 0.91 -48.12 22.53
CA HIS A 356 -0.13 -48.51 21.60
C HIS A 356 -1.26 -47.46 21.57
N PRO A 357 -1.79 -47.10 20.39
CA PRO A 357 -2.89 -46.16 20.29
C PRO A 357 -4.18 -46.74 20.89
N ALA A 358 -4.95 -45.90 21.56
CA ALA A 358 -6.34 -46.20 21.90
C ALA A 358 -7.21 -46.23 20.63
N GLN A 359 -8.45 -46.74 20.76
CA GLN A 359 -9.40 -46.77 19.64
C GLN A 359 -9.65 -45.38 19.04
N HIS A 360 -9.57 -44.34 19.86
CA HIS A 360 -9.62 -42.95 19.42
C HIS A 360 -8.42 -42.20 19.99
N VAL A 361 -7.67 -41.53 19.11
CA VAL A 361 -6.52 -40.69 19.46
C VAL A 361 -6.82 -39.25 19.06
N SER A 362 -6.96 -38.37 20.04
CA SER A 362 -7.28 -36.96 19.84
C SER A 362 -6.08 -36.16 19.31
N ARG A 363 -6.35 -35.27 18.34
CA ARG A 363 -5.41 -34.23 17.89
C ARG A 363 -5.64 -32.88 18.58
N ASN A 364 -6.65 -32.78 19.44
CA ASN A 364 -6.97 -31.56 20.19
C ASN A 364 -6.09 -31.44 21.44
N VAL A 365 -4.77 -31.51 21.25
CA VAL A 365 -3.76 -31.33 22.29
C VAL A 365 -2.88 -30.15 21.88
N GLN A 366 -2.82 -29.12 22.72
CA GLN A 366 -2.10 -27.89 22.45
C GLN A 366 -0.92 -27.75 23.41
N VAL A 367 0.24 -27.38 22.86
CA VAL A 367 1.44 -27.01 23.62
C VAL A 367 1.46 -25.49 23.77
N PHE A 368 1.65 -25.03 25.00
CA PHE A 368 1.91 -23.65 25.34
C PHE A 368 3.34 -23.54 25.86
N ALA A 369 4.02 -22.45 25.54
CA ALA A 369 5.38 -22.19 25.99
C ALA A 369 5.46 -20.85 26.73
N GLU A 370 6.21 -20.82 27.82
CA GLU A 370 6.54 -19.61 28.57
C GLU A 370 8.06 -19.49 28.71
N TYR A 371 8.64 -18.38 28.27
CA TYR A 371 10.05 -18.09 28.44
C TYR A 371 10.37 -17.59 29.83
N GLN A 372 11.43 -18.12 30.43
CA GLN A 372 12.00 -17.66 31.69
C GLN A 372 13.53 -17.64 31.64
N SER A 373 14.14 -16.77 32.46
CA SER A 373 15.59 -16.65 32.56
C SER A 373 16.26 -17.87 33.22
N SER A 374 15.53 -18.61 34.06
CA SER A 374 15.97 -19.86 34.67
C SER A 374 14.76 -20.72 35.06
N GLN A 375 14.99 -22.00 35.35
CA GLN A 375 13.93 -22.95 35.71
C GLN A 375 13.16 -22.56 36.98
N THR A 376 13.80 -21.80 37.87
CA THR A 376 13.25 -21.41 39.18
C THR A 376 12.78 -19.95 39.22
N SER A 377 12.90 -19.21 38.11
CA SER A 377 12.39 -17.84 38.02
C SER A 377 10.86 -17.82 38.07
N GLY A 378 10.27 -16.92 38.87
CA GLY A 378 8.81 -16.77 38.96
C GLY A 378 8.20 -15.83 37.92
N ARG A 379 9.02 -15.16 37.09
CA ARG A 379 8.54 -14.24 36.04
C ARG A 379 8.94 -14.77 34.66
N GLY A 380 7.94 -14.93 33.80
CA GLY A 380 8.10 -15.27 32.39
C GLY A 380 7.07 -14.60 31.51
N HIS A 381 7.15 -14.84 30.20
CA HIS A 381 6.17 -14.39 29.22
C HIS A 381 5.84 -15.52 28.24
N PRO A 382 4.60 -15.57 27.71
CA PRO A 382 4.22 -16.55 26.71
C PRO A 382 5.05 -16.37 25.43
N VAL A 383 5.28 -17.48 24.74
CA VAL A 383 6.03 -17.57 23.49
C VAL A 383 5.21 -18.32 22.45
N ASN A 384 5.21 -17.82 21.22
CA ASN A 384 4.54 -18.47 20.10
C ASN A 384 5.45 -19.51 19.43
N SER A 385 4.86 -20.55 18.86
CA SER A 385 5.61 -21.53 18.07
C SER A 385 6.25 -20.85 16.87
N GLY A 386 7.56 -21.07 16.67
CA GLY A 386 8.35 -20.45 15.61
C GLY A 386 8.93 -19.08 15.95
N GLU A 387 8.62 -18.52 17.13
CA GLU A 387 9.23 -17.29 17.60
C GLU A 387 10.73 -17.48 17.85
N ALA A 388 11.53 -16.48 17.43
CA ALA A 388 12.98 -16.56 17.47
C ALA A 388 13.54 -16.03 18.80
N LEU A 389 14.17 -16.92 19.56
CA LEU A 389 14.61 -16.70 20.94
C LEU A 389 16.14 -16.64 21.04
N PRO A 390 16.70 -15.87 21.99
CA PRO A 390 18.13 -15.86 22.23
C PRO A 390 18.60 -17.19 22.86
N ALA A 391 19.89 -17.53 22.67
CA ALA A 391 20.52 -18.73 23.25
C ALA A 391 20.82 -18.59 24.76
N GLN A 392 19.84 -18.11 25.52
CA GLN A 392 19.91 -17.91 26.97
C GLN A 392 18.55 -18.22 27.61
N GLY A 393 18.53 -18.62 28.87
CA GLY A 393 17.30 -19.00 29.57
C GLY A 393 16.70 -20.33 29.10
N GLY A 394 15.39 -20.45 29.21
CA GLY A 394 14.64 -21.66 28.85
C GLY A 394 13.14 -21.44 28.69
N LEU A 395 12.48 -22.49 28.21
CA LEU A 395 11.03 -22.55 28.06
C LEU A 395 10.43 -23.54 29.04
N TRP A 396 9.34 -23.13 29.69
CA TRP A 396 8.38 -24.04 30.28
C TRP A 396 7.32 -24.39 29.24
N PHE A 397 7.26 -25.66 28.86
CA PHE A 397 6.16 -26.20 28.08
C PHE A 397 5.06 -26.70 28.99
N ASP A 398 3.82 -26.29 28.70
CA ASP A 398 2.60 -26.81 29.31
C ASP A 398 1.70 -27.39 28.20
N VAL A 399 0.80 -28.30 28.58
CA VAL A 399 -0.12 -28.96 27.68
C VAL A 399 -1.57 -28.72 28.14
N ARG A 400 -2.42 -28.43 27.17
CA ARG A 400 -3.87 -28.38 27.34
C ARG A 400 -4.54 -29.29 26.33
N VAL A 401 -5.74 -29.74 26.67
CA VAL A 401 -6.63 -30.46 25.76
C VAL A 401 -7.85 -29.60 25.49
N ASN A 402 -8.46 -29.77 24.31
CA ASN A 402 -9.66 -29.02 23.92
C ASN A 402 -9.52 -27.49 24.16
N LYS A 403 -8.40 -26.92 23.67
CA LYS A 403 -7.97 -25.52 23.79
C LYS A 403 -7.34 -25.18 25.15
N PHE A 404 -8.10 -25.19 26.24
CA PHE A 404 -7.63 -24.65 27.53
C PHE A 404 -7.86 -25.58 28.73
N GLN A 405 -8.38 -26.79 28.52
CA GLN A 405 -8.65 -27.71 29.62
C GLN A 405 -7.37 -28.42 30.07
N LEU A 406 -7.28 -28.69 31.38
CA LEU A 406 -6.20 -29.50 31.92
C LEU A 406 -6.30 -30.94 31.40
N VAL A 407 -5.14 -31.60 31.29
CA VAL A 407 -5.10 -33.03 30.99
C VAL A 407 -5.87 -33.80 32.08
N PRO A 408 -6.79 -34.71 31.72
CA PRO A 408 -7.54 -35.52 32.68
C PRO A 408 -6.64 -36.25 33.68
N ALA A 409 -7.09 -36.39 34.93
CA ALA A 409 -6.30 -36.96 36.03
C ALA A 409 -5.97 -38.45 35.84
N ASP A 410 -6.82 -39.18 35.10
CA ASP A 410 -6.60 -40.57 34.69
C ASP A 410 -5.56 -40.71 33.56
N CYS A 411 -5.00 -39.61 33.08
CA CYS A 411 -3.95 -39.57 32.07
C CYS A 411 -2.62 -39.06 32.64
N TYR A 412 -1.54 -39.28 31.89
CA TYR A 412 -0.22 -38.71 32.16
C TYR A 412 0.44 -38.25 30.86
N VAL A 413 1.40 -37.32 30.96
CA VAL A 413 2.04 -36.68 29.82
C VAL A 413 3.48 -37.14 29.64
N ARG A 414 3.88 -37.31 28.38
CA ARG A 414 5.27 -37.51 27.95
C ARG A 414 5.61 -36.51 26.88
N TRP A 415 6.79 -35.92 26.97
CA TRP A 415 7.26 -34.90 26.04
C TRP A 415 8.27 -35.52 25.08
N ARG A 416 8.10 -35.34 23.78
CA ARG A 416 9.16 -35.64 22.83
C ARG A 416 9.86 -34.34 22.47
N ILE A 417 11.12 -34.24 22.86
CA ILE A 417 11.96 -33.09 22.55
C ILE A 417 12.93 -33.48 21.46
N THR A 418 12.76 -32.88 20.30
CA THR A 418 13.52 -33.21 19.10
C THR A 418 14.50 -32.10 18.79
N ASN A 419 15.77 -32.36 19.06
CA ASN A 419 16.82 -31.42 18.73
C ASN A 419 17.34 -31.70 17.32
N THR A 420 17.16 -30.75 16.40
CA THR A 420 17.59 -30.84 14.99
C THR A 420 18.76 -29.92 14.64
N GLY A 421 19.05 -28.89 15.44
CA GLY A 421 20.15 -27.95 15.21
C GLY A 421 21.54 -28.60 15.18
N ALA A 422 22.41 -28.08 14.31
CA ALA A 422 23.77 -28.58 14.06
C ALA A 422 24.62 -28.70 15.33
N VAL A 423 24.55 -27.67 16.19
CA VAL A 423 25.29 -27.60 17.46
C VAL A 423 24.85 -28.74 18.39
N ALA A 424 23.54 -29.00 18.48
CA ALA A 424 23.01 -30.09 19.28
C ALA A 424 23.46 -31.47 18.73
N MET A 425 23.48 -31.65 17.41
CA MET A 425 23.94 -32.89 16.78
C MET A 425 25.43 -33.14 17.02
N ALA A 426 26.27 -32.12 16.86
CA ALA A 426 27.72 -32.20 17.09
C ALA A 426 28.05 -32.59 18.54
N LEU A 427 27.28 -32.09 19.52
CA LEU A 427 27.42 -32.42 20.93
C LEU A 427 26.77 -33.76 21.33
N LYS A 428 26.27 -34.54 20.37
CA LYS A 428 25.50 -35.78 20.60
C LYS A 428 24.26 -35.55 21.49
N LYS A 429 23.69 -34.36 21.40
CA LYS A 429 22.44 -33.92 22.05
C LYS A 429 21.28 -33.84 21.06
N GLY A 430 21.36 -34.57 19.95
CA GLY A 430 20.27 -34.82 19.01
C GLY A 430 19.16 -35.68 19.62
N ARG A 431 18.45 -35.13 20.61
CA ARG A 431 17.30 -35.80 21.23
C ARG A 431 16.19 -36.00 20.21
N GLY A 432 15.38 -37.03 20.43
CA GLY A 432 14.18 -37.36 19.67
C GLY A 432 13.33 -38.43 20.36
N GLY A 433 13.63 -38.72 21.63
CA GLY A 433 12.93 -39.68 22.47
C GLY A 433 12.00 -38.99 23.46
N PHE A 434 11.47 -39.75 24.41
CA PHE A 434 10.43 -39.30 25.33
C PHE A 434 10.97 -38.98 26.73
N GLU A 435 10.62 -37.80 27.22
CA GLU A 435 11.04 -37.24 28.49
C GLU A 435 9.86 -37.16 29.47
N LYS A 436 10.17 -37.26 30.77
CA LYS A 436 9.19 -37.03 31.84
C LYS A 436 9.03 -35.52 32.10
N PRO A 437 7.85 -35.06 32.52
CA PRO A 437 7.68 -33.69 32.98
C PRO A 437 8.48 -33.43 34.27
N ASN A 438 8.85 -32.17 34.51
CA ASN A 438 9.57 -31.72 35.70
C ASN A 438 8.63 -31.30 36.83
N ASP A 439 7.49 -30.70 36.49
CA ASP A 439 6.53 -30.16 37.44
C ASP A 439 5.10 -30.33 36.91
N GLY A 440 4.30 -31.16 37.58
CA GLY A 440 3.01 -31.61 37.08
C GLY A 440 3.13 -32.25 35.69
N ASN A 441 2.47 -31.65 34.70
CA ASN A 441 2.58 -32.05 33.28
C ASN A 441 3.57 -31.18 32.48
N ARG A 442 4.23 -30.21 33.13
CA ARG A 442 5.11 -29.23 32.48
C ARG A 442 6.53 -29.74 32.31
N ARG A 443 7.22 -29.30 31.27
CA ARG A 443 8.62 -29.64 30.96
C ARG A 443 9.44 -28.37 30.78
N TRP A 444 10.59 -28.31 31.46
CA TRP A 444 11.57 -27.25 31.27
C TRP A 444 12.63 -27.64 30.22
N GLU A 445 12.91 -26.75 29.28
CA GLU A 445 13.97 -26.93 28.29
C GLU A 445 14.84 -25.66 28.17
N SER A 446 16.15 -25.81 28.30
CA SER A 446 17.09 -24.70 28.17
C SER A 446 17.40 -24.37 26.70
N LEU A 447 17.52 -23.10 26.36
CA LEU A 447 17.80 -22.63 25.00
C LEU A 447 19.32 -22.57 24.71
N GLN A 448 20.00 -23.72 24.76
CA GLN A 448 21.46 -23.77 24.70
C GLN A 448 22.04 -23.97 23.30
N TYR A 449 21.25 -24.51 22.37
CA TYR A 449 21.73 -24.94 21.07
C TYR A 449 21.06 -24.11 19.99
N ARG A 450 21.83 -23.33 19.24
CA ARG A 450 21.32 -22.64 18.05
C ARG A 450 20.70 -23.66 17.08
N GLY A 451 19.51 -23.37 16.59
CA GLY A 451 18.77 -24.29 15.74
C GLY A 451 17.27 -24.10 15.77
N VAL A 452 16.59 -24.70 14.80
CA VAL A 452 15.16 -24.95 14.84
C VAL A 452 14.96 -26.32 15.48
N HIS A 453 14.17 -26.42 16.54
CA HIS A 453 13.89 -27.63 17.32
C HIS A 453 12.38 -27.84 17.48
N MET A 454 11.96 -29.03 17.95
CA MET A 454 10.54 -29.36 18.14
C MET A 454 10.26 -29.88 19.55
N ALA A 455 9.12 -29.49 20.10
CA ALA A 455 8.54 -30.07 21.31
C ALA A 455 7.12 -30.58 21.02
N GLU A 456 6.84 -31.82 21.40
CA GLU A 456 5.54 -32.45 21.22
C GLU A 456 5.07 -33.06 22.54
N ALA A 457 3.77 -32.92 22.84
CA ALA A 457 3.14 -33.53 24.00
C ALA A 457 2.35 -34.78 23.60
N PHE A 458 2.53 -35.87 24.34
CA PHE A 458 1.79 -37.12 24.21
C PHE A 458 1.01 -37.37 25.50
N VAL A 459 -0.28 -37.69 25.38
CA VAL A 459 -1.20 -37.95 26.49
C VAL A 459 -1.53 -39.44 26.52
N ILE A 460 -1.20 -40.09 27.63
CA ILE A 460 -1.31 -41.55 27.81
C ILE A 460 -2.29 -41.83 28.95
N ARG A 461 -3.23 -42.75 28.73
CA ARG A 461 -4.20 -43.18 29.75
C ARG A 461 -3.55 -44.16 30.73
N ARG A 462 -3.72 -43.92 32.02
CA ARG A 462 -3.05 -44.69 33.09
C ARG A 462 -3.55 -46.12 33.24
N SER A 463 -4.81 -46.40 32.93
CA SER A 463 -5.43 -47.71 33.19
C SER A 463 -4.84 -48.84 32.33
N ASP A 464 -4.36 -48.52 31.12
CA ASP A 464 -3.94 -49.51 30.12
C ASP A 464 -2.72 -49.06 29.29
N ASP A 465 -2.07 -47.98 29.69
CA ASP A 465 -0.87 -47.40 29.07
C ASP A 465 -1.03 -47.10 27.56
N ARG A 466 -2.24 -46.72 27.14
CA ARG A 466 -2.54 -46.41 25.74
C ARG A 466 -2.44 -44.91 25.42
N LEU A 467 -1.91 -44.60 24.25
CA LEU A 467 -1.87 -43.24 23.71
C LEU A 467 -3.28 -42.79 23.33
N VAL A 468 -3.77 -41.71 23.95
CA VAL A 468 -5.12 -41.16 23.74
C VAL A 468 -5.13 -39.79 23.07
N GLY A 469 -3.97 -39.12 22.97
CA GLY A 469 -3.85 -37.90 22.19
C GLY A 469 -2.41 -37.41 22.09
N PHE A 470 -2.14 -36.56 21.10
CA PHE A 470 -0.84 -35.90 20.96
C PHE A 470 -0.96 -34.59 20.19
N SER A 471 -0.02 -33.68 20.42
CA SER A 471 0.01 -32.35 19.80
C SER A 471 0.67 -32.37 18.42
N GLU A 472 0.40 -31.34 17.63
CA GLU A 472 1.34 -30.95 16.58
C GLU A 472 2.66 -30.46 17.19
N PRO A 473 3.78 -30.46 16.43
CA PRO A 473 5.05 -29.94 16.91
C PRO A 473 4.98 -28.44 17.23
N PHE A 474 5.43 -28.07 18.42
CA PHE A 474 5.76 -26.70 18.77
C PHE A 474 7.20 -26.43 18.33
N TYR A 475 7.41 -25.47 17.44
CA TYR A 475 8.74 -25.13 16.93
C TYR A 475 9.44 -24.12 17.84
N VAL A 476 10.69 -24.41 18.19
CA VAL A 476 11.56 -23.54 18.98
C VAL A 476 12.70 -23.10 18.09
N VAL A 477 12.79 -21.79 17.80
CA VAL A 477 13.84 -21.23 16.96
C VAL A 477 14.83 -20.50 17.86
N ILE A 478 16.06 -21.01 17.96
CA ILE A 478 17.12 -20.44 18.80
C ILE A 478 18.15 -19.76 17.88
N LYS A 479 18.37 -18.45 18.11
CA LYS A 479 19.26 -17.58 17.34
C LYS A 479 20.74 -17.84 17.58
#